data_AF-A0A8K0DK00-F1
#
_entry.id   AF-A0A8K0DK00-F1
#
_cell.length_a   1.000
_cell.length_b   1.000
_cell.length_c   1.000
_cell.angle_alpha   90.00
_cell.angle_beta   90.00
_cell.angle_gamma   90.00
#
_symmetry.space_group_name_H-M   'P 1'
#
loop_
_entity.id
_entity.type
_entity.pdbx_description
1 polymer ?
#
loop_
_entity_poly.entity_id
_entity_poly.type
_entity_poly.pdbx_seq_one_letter_code
_entity_poly.pdbx_strand_id
1 'polypeptide(L)'
;MNVKGVLSVVLCFIFTINADFVEDYCWRDYDGVIPSDAFKAGIDRDGKPIYIGQVLFEDKLIPGKIHHDSNDIHIEFHKARVLNETIKILCTSHPEHFKWIATSTNDVLDVGKNHHLFEGGFEKRVTTYIGRTKSFDELTVGKVICWETYCIPLSTVEQGQYHTHGKFEILSYGPNGKAETITSETLRKSTETPTPLEPVGPVEESFVVTRRSVSPGWYVFLVIGTAILIVAVIILVRRC
;
A
#
# COMPACT_ATOMS: atom_id res chain seq x y z
N MET A 1 -25.76 -5.60 -52.83
CA MET A 1 -24.59 -5.53 -51.93
C MET A 1 -25.04 -4.98 -50.59
N ASN A 2 -24.90 -5.77 -49.53
CA ASN A 2 -25.56 -5.55 -48.23
C ASN A 2 -24.60 -4.84 -47.24
N VAL A 3 -24.68 -3.51 -47.19
CA VAL A 3 -23.83 -2.63 -46.36
C VAL A 3 -24.05 -2.78 -44.84
N LYS A 4 -25.06 -3.56 -44.41
CA LYS A 4 -25.37 -3.76 -42.98
C LYS A 4 -24.46 -4.78 -42.28
N GLY A 5 -23.75 -5.62 -43.01
CA GLY A 5 -22.84 -6.63 -42.44
C GLY A 5 -21.45 -6.12 -42.08
N VAL A 6 -20.99 -5.04 -42.72
CA VAL A 6 -19.61 -4.52 -42.52
C VAL A 6 -19.51 -3.67 -41.25
N LEU A 7 -20.58 -2.93 -40.90
CA LEU A 7 -20.59 -2.05 -39.73
C LEU A 7 -20.53 -2.84 -38.39
N SER A 8 -21.09 -4.06 -38.36
CA SER A 8 -21.08 -4.91 -37.17
C SER A 8 -19.72 -5.57 -36.92
N VAL A 9 -18.97 -5.87 -37.98
CA VAL A 9 -17.63 -6.49 -37.86
C VAL A 9 -16.60 -5.43 -37.44
N VAL A 10 -16.73 -4.20 -37.93
CA VAL A 10 -15.87 -3.07 -37.52
C VAL A 10 -16.13 -2.64 -36.08
N LEU A 11 -17.38 -2.66 -35.59
CA LEU A 11 -17.66 -2.39 -34.17
C LEU A 11 -17.05 -3.46 -33.24
N CYS A 12 -17.06 -4.72 -33.65
CA CYS A 12 -16.46 -5.81 -32.86
C CYS A 12 -14.92 -5.70 -32.82
N PHE A 13 -14.29 -5.28 -33.92
CA PHE A 13 -12.85 -5.01 -33.98
C PHE A 13 -12.40 -3.77 -33.18
N ILE A 14 -13.28 -2.76 -33.03
CA ILE A 14 -12.98 -1.56 -32.23
C ILE A 14 -13.17 -1.82 -30.72
N PHE A 15 -13.94 -2.83 -30.32
CA PHE A 15 -14.00 -3.28 -28.91
C PHE A 15 -12.89 -4.26 -28.51
N THR A 16 -12.14 -4.80 -29.47
CA THR A 16 -10.97 -5.67 -29.20
C THR A 16 -9.64 -4.93 -29.06
N ILE A 17 -9.61 -3.60 -29.22
CA ILE A 17 -8.60 -2.79 -28.52
C ILE A 17 -9.04 -2.68 -27.06
N ASN A 18 -9.13 -3.84 -26.39
CA ASN A 18 -8.99 -3.87 -24.95
C ASN A 18 -7.68 -3.13 -24.69
N ALA A 19 -7.76 -1.98 -24.03
CA ALA A 19 -6.59 -1.41 -23.40
C ALA A 19 -5.91 -2.58 -22.70
N ASP A 20 -4.67 -2.88 -23.09
CA ASP A 20 -3.85 -3.83 -22.37
C ASP A 20 -3.92 -3.39 -20.91
N PHE A 21 -4.69 -4.12 -20.09
CA PHE A 21 -4.70 -3.91 -18.66
C PHE A 21 -3.37 -4.47 -18.20
N VAL A 22 -2.33 -3.66 -18.37
CA VAL A 22 -1.04 -3.92 -17.77
C VAL A 22 -1.28 -3.76 -16.27
N GLU A 23 -1.28 -4.89 -15.56
CA GLU A 23 -1.29 -4.85 -14.10
C GLU A 23 -0.05 -4.07 -13.64
N ASP A 24 -0.26 -2.92 -13.02
CA ASP A 24 0.80 -2.06 -12.47
C ASP A 24 1.75 -2.83 -11.53
N TYR A 25 1.20 -3.78 -10.78
CA TYR A 25 1.94 -4.68 -9.91
C TYR A 25 1.22 -6.03 -9.80
N CYS A 26 1.97 -7.08 -9.47
CA CYS A 26 1.42 -8.41 -9.22
C CYS A 26 2.23 -9.17 -8.15
N TRP A 27 1.59 -10.19 -7.56
CA TRP A 27 2.25 -11.17 -6.71
C TRP A 27 2.59 -12.42 -7.53
N ARG A 28 3.86 -12.62 -7.86
CA ARG A 28 4.34 -13.77 -8.65
C ARG A 28 4.82 -14.88 -7.73
N ASP A 29 4.60 -16.14 -8.10
CA ASP A 29 5.21 -17.26 -7.37
C ASP A 29 6.74 -17.11 -7.34
N TYR A 30 7.32 -17.37 -6.18
CA TYR A 30 8.76 -17.26 -5.97
C TYR A 30 9.37 -18.66 -5.82
N ASP A 31 10.20 -19.03 -6.78
CA ASP A 31 10.89 -20.32 -6.87
C ASP A 31 12.39 -20.23 -6.50
N GLY A 32 12.80 -19.10 -5.95
CA GLY A 32 14.21 -18.81 -5.63
C GLY A 32 14.93 -17.99 -6.70
N VAL A 33 14.27 -17.65 -7.83
CA VAL A 33 14.82 -16.74 -8.84
C VAL A 33 14.15 -15.37 -8.71
N ILE A 34 14.94 -14.34 -8.38
CA ILE A 34 14.44 -12.96 -8.26
C ILE A 34 14.04 -12.44 -9.65
N PRO A 35 12.76 -12.08 -9.87
CA PRO A 35 12.35 -11.45 -11.12
C PRO A 35 12.99 -10.07 -11.33
N SER A 36 13.26 -9.71 -12.60
CA SER A 36 13.88 -8.42 -12.93
C SER A 36 13.02 -7.21 -12.55
N ASP A 37 11.70 -7.41 -12.46
CA ASP A 37 10.68 -6.44 -12.08
C ASP A 37 10.28 -6.54 -10.59
N ALA A 38 11.02 -7.29 -9.76
CA ALA A 38 10.75 -7.38 -8.33
C ALA A 38 10.96 -6.03 -7.62
N PHE A 39 9.99 -5.65 -6.78
CA PHE A 39 10.02 -4.39 -6.05
C PHE A 39 11.12 -4.39 -4.98
N LYS A 40 12.11 -3.50 -5.12
CA LYS A 40 13.22 -3.34 -4.17
C LYS A 40 12.75 -2.51 -2.98
N ALA A 41 12.62 -3.17 -1.83
CA ALA A 41 12.13 -2.57 -0.60
C ALA A 41 13.21 -1.83 0.20
N GLY A 42 14.48 -2.13 -0.06
CA GLY A 42 15.61 -1.59 0.68
C GLY A 42 16.90 -2.29 0.31
N ILE A 43 17.90 -2.13 1.18
CA ILE A 43 19.21 -2.78 1.07
C ILE A 43 19.57 -3.45 2.40
N ASP A 44 20.23 -4.60 2.32
CA ASP A 44 20.82 -5.28 3.46
C ASP A 44 22.18 -4.67 3.85
N ARG A 45 22.81 -5.26 4.87
CA ARG A 45 24.12 -4.85 5.39
C ARG A 45 25.25 -4.95 4.37
N ASP A 46 25.12 -5.86 3.41
CA ASP A 46 26.11 -6.10 2.36
C ASP A 46 25.85 -5.24 1.12
N GLY A 47 24.85 -4.36 1.17
CA GLY A 47 24.44 -3.49 0.07
C GLY A 47 23.64 -4.21 -1.01
N LYS A 48 23.14 -5.42 -0.74
CA LYS A 48 22.29 -6.16 -1.68
C LYS A 48 20.81 -5.79 -1.48
N PRO A 49 19.99 -5.84 -2.54
CA PRO A 49 18.57 -5.54 -2.43
C PRO A 49 17.82 -6.50 -1.50
N ILE A 50 16.86 -5.95 -0.76
CA ILE A 50 15.82 -6.70 -0.06
C ILE A 50 14.51 -6.53 -0.81
N TYR A 51 13.76 -7.63 -0.93
CA TYR A 51 12.49 -7.69 -1.64
C TYR A 51 11.33 -7.99 -0.68
N ILE A 52 10.12 -7.65 -1.12
CA ILE A 52 8.89 -7.95 -0.39
C ILE A 52 8.35 -9.28 -0.87
N GLY A 53 8.22 -10.22 0.07
CA GLY A 53 7.49 -11.45 -0.13
C GLY A 53 6.21 -11.52 0.69
N GLN A 54 5.34 -12.45 0.34
CA GLN A 54 4.30 -12.98 1.22
C GLN A 54 4.27 -14.50 1.14
N VAL A 55 3.84 -15.16 2.21
CA VAL A 55 3.74 -16.63 2.27
C VAL A 55 2.41 -17.05 2.88
N LEU A 56 1.84 -18.12 2.34
CA LEU A 56 0.66 -18.75 2.91
C LEU A 56 1.06 -19.64 4.08
N PHE A 57 0.71 -19.23 5.30
CA PHE A 57 1.05 -19.98 6.52
C PHE A 57 -0.13 -19.95 7.49
N GLU A 58 -0.62 -21.13 7.90
CA GLU A 58 -1.79 -21.27 8.79
C GLU A 58 -3.01 -20.43 8.36
N ASP A 59 -3.41 -20.59 7.09
CA ASP A 59 -4.54 -19.90 6.43
C ASP A 59 -4.45 -18.36 6.43
N LYS A 60 -3.23 -17.82 6.53
CA LYS A 60 -2.93 -16.39 6.48
C LYS A 60 -1.89 -16.11 5.41
N LEU A 61 -1.99 -14.96 4.76
CA LEU A 61 -0.92 -14.43 3.91
C LEU A 61 -0.08 -13.49 4.74
N ILE A 62 1.15 -13.88 5.01
CA ILE A 62 2.04 -13.16 5.93
C ILE A 62 3.15 -12.51 5.12
N PRO A 63 3.27 -11.16 5.12
CA PRO A 63 4.35 -10.48 4.43
C PRO A 63 5.66 -10.60 5.22
N GLY A 64 6.77 -10.55 4.49
CA GLY A 64 8.11 -10.58 5.03
C GLY A 64 9.18 -10.19 4.01
N LYS A 65 10.43 -10.40 4.40
CA LYS A 65 11.59 -10.04 3.58
C LYS A 65 12.17 -11.25 2.85
N ILE A 66 12.60 -11.03 1.62
CA ILE A 66 13.39 -11.97 0.81
C ILE A 66 14.74 -11.30 0.52
N HIS A 67 15.84 -11.99 0.79
CA HIS A 67 17.18 -11.53 0.44
C HIS A 67 17.51 -11.88 -1.02
N HIS A 68 18.32 -11.06 -1.69
CA HIS A 68 18.66 -11.20 -3.12
C HIS A 68 19.13 -12.61 -3.53
N ASP A 69 19.93 -13.28 -2.71
CA ASP A 69 20.51 -14.60 -3.01
C ASP A 69 19.88 -15.71 -2.16
N SER A 70 18.61 -15.56 -1.75
CA SER A 70 17.90 -16.53 -0.93
C SER A 70 16.68 -17.09 -1.63
N ASN A 71 16.36 -18.37 -1.44
CA ASN A 71 15.10 -18.98 -1.85
C ASN A 71 14.05 -19.05 -0.73
N ASP A 72 14.33 -18.37 0.39
CA ASP A 72 13.44 -18.31 1.55
C ASP A 72 12.90 -16.91 1.81
N ILE A 73 11.85 -16.86 2.63
CA ILE A 73 11.25 -15.66 3.18
C ILE A 73 11.40 -15.69 4.69
N HIS A 74 11.75 -14.54 5.26
CA HIS A 74 11.80 -14.32 6.70
C HIS A 74 10.53 -13.59 7.14
N ILE A 75 9.73 -14.23 8.00
CA ILE A 75 8.47 -13.68 8.51
C ILE A 75 8.42 -13.76 10.04
N GLU A 76 7.69 -12.82 10.64
CA GLU A 76 7.24 -12.96 12.02
C GLU A 76 5.87 -13.67 12.03
N PHE A 77 5.78 -14.79 12.75
CA PHE A 77 4.51 -15.42 13.11
C PHE A 77 4.64 -16.16 14.44
N HIS A 78 4.27 -15.46 15.52
CA HIS A 78 4.51 -15.78 16.94
C HIS A 78 5.98 -15.86 17.36
N LYS A 79 6.88 -15.99 16.38
CA LYS A 79 8.33 -16.04 16.47
C LYS A 79 8.92 -15.71 15.10
N ALA A 80 10.24 -15.53 15.03
CA ALA A 80 10.94 -15.51 13.76
C ALA A 80 10.83 -16.87 13.06
N ARG A 81 10.54 -16.84 11.76
CA ARG A 81 10.49 -18.02 10.90
C ARG A 81 11.19 -17.74 9.58
N VAL A 82 11.79 -18.80 9.05
CA VAL A 82 12.36 -18.88 7.71
C VAL A 82 11.59 -19.98 7.00
N LEU A 83 10.96 -19.65 5.87
CA LEU A 83 10.10 -20.56 5.09
C LEU A 83 10.55 -20.53 3.64
N ASN A 84 10.40 -21.62 2.91
CA ASN A 84 10.84 -21.77 1.51
C ASN A 84 9.76 -22.37 0.60
N GLU A 85 8.52 -22.41 1.06
CA GLU A 85 7.38 -22.98 0.34
C GLU A 85 6.26 -21.95 0.23
N THR A 86 5.50 -21.99 -0.88
CA THR A 86 4.32 -21.14 -1.11
C THR A 86 4.57 -19.64 -0.99
N ILE A 87 5.77 -19.21 -1.40
CA ILE A 87 6.18 -17.80 -1.38
C ILE A 87 5.71 -17.12 -2.66
N LYS A 88 5.23 -15.88 -2.52
CA LYS A 88 5.05 -14.95 -3.61
C LYS A 88 5.92 -13.71 -3.41
N ILE A 89 6.41 -13.13 -4.49
CA ILE A 89 7.22 -11.91 -4.52
C ILE A 89 6.45 -10.78 -5.20
N LEU A 90 6.56 -9.56 -4.68
CA LEU A 90 5.94 -8.38 -5.26
C LEU A 90 6.73 -7.92 -6.48
N CYS A 91 6.09 -7.87 -7.64
CA CYS A 91 6.63 -7.38 -8.91
C CYS A 91 5.85 -6.16 -9.39
N THR A 92 6.53 -5.21 -10.04
CA THR A 92 5.91 -4.01 -10.63
C THR A 92 6.74 -3.42 -11.76
N SER A 93 6.08 -2.93 -12.80
CA SER A 93 6.73 -2.10 -13.84
C SER A 93 6.80 -0.62 -13.47
N HIS A 94 6.11 -0.21 -12.40
CA HIS A 94 5.94 1.17 -11.94
C HIS A 94 6.31 1.33 -10.46
N PRO A 95 7.58 1.09 -10.06
CA PRO A 95 8.00 1.21 -8.67
C PRO A 95 7.76 2.62 -8.10
N GLU A 96 7.68 3.66 -8.93
CA GLU A 96 7.35 5.04 -8.56
C GLU A 96 5.92 5.23 -8.05
N HIS A 97 5.01 4.30 -8.32
CA HIS A 97 3.65 4.31 -7.77
C HIS A 97 3.61 3.86 -6.30
N PHE A 98 4.68 3.25 -5.81
CA PHE A 98 4.85 2.86 -4.42
C PHE A 98 5.61 3.93 -3.64
N LYS A 99 5.10 4.30 -2.47
CA LYS A 99 5.74 5.30 -1.61
C LYS A 99 5.83 4.80 -0.18
N TRP A 100 6.99 5.01 0.42
CA TRP A 100 7.25 4.78 1.84
C TRP A 100 6.92 6.04 2.62
N ILE A 101 6.01 5.93 3.59
CA ILE A 101 5.54 7.05 4.40
C ILE A 101 6.04 6.85 5.82
N ALA A 102 6.88 7.76 6.32
CA ALA A 102 7.32 7.74 7.72
C ALA A 102 6.13 7.93 8.66
N THR A 103 6.01 7.07 9.67
CA THR A 103 4.88 7.07 10.61
C THR A 103 5.27 6.44 11.95
N SER A 104 4.33 6.47 12.90
CA SER A 104 4.39 5.72 14.15
C SER A 104 3.18 4.81 14.28
N THR A 105 3.24 3.82 15.18
CA THR A 105 2.15 2.84 15.38
C THR A 105 0.79 3.50 15.61
N ASN A 106 0.76 4.62 16.35
CA ASN A 106 -0.48 5.31 16.68
C ASN A 106 -1.02 6.18 15.54
N ASP A 107 -0.18 6.52 14.55
CA ASP A 107 -0.54 7.44 13.47
C ASP A 107 -0.92 6.70 12.17
N VAL A 108 -0.76 5.36 12.11
CA VAL A 108 -1.02 4.56 10.89
C VAL A 108 -2.44 4.79 10.34
N LEU A 109 -3.45 4.78 11.22
CA LEU A 109 -4.84 4.97 10.78
C LEU A 109 -5.09 6.38 10.26
N ASP A 110 -4.39 7.40 10.78
CA ASP A 110 -4.46 8.77 10.28
C ASP A 110 -3.77 8.93 8.93
N VAL A 111 -2.62 8.26 8.73
CA VAL A 111 -1.96 8.16 7.42
C VAL A 111 -2.91 7.53 6.40
N GLY A 112 -3.61 6.46 6.77
CA GLY A 112 -4.57 5.76 5.91
C GLY A 112 -5.79 6.60 5.46
N LYS A 113 -6.08 7.73 6.12
CA LYS A 113 -7.14 8.65 5.68
C LYS A 113 -6.75 9.44 4.42
N ASN A 114 -5.46 9.70 4.24
CA ASN A 114 -4.93 10.54 3.17
C ASN A 114 -4.12 9.74 2.13
N HIS A 115 -3.70 8.52 2.48
CA HIS A 115 -2.89 7.66 1.64
C HIS A 115 -3.53 6.28 1.53
N HIS A 116 -3.46 5.70 0.34
CA HIS A 116 -3.87 4.32 0.11
C HIS A 116 -2.73 3.39 0.56
N LEU A 117 -2.82 2.95 1.81
CA LEU A 117 -1.86 2.01 2.39
C LEU A 117 -1.93 0.67 1.66
N PHE A 118 -0.76 0.09 1.39
CA PHE A 118 -0.66 -1.13 0.61
C PHE A 118 -0.88 -2.38 1.48
N GLU A 119 -1.98 -3.08 1.23
CA GLU A 119 -2.34 -4.33 1.89
C GLU A 119 -1.47 -5.48 1.35
N GLY A 120 -0.50 -5.91 2.16
CA GLY A 120 0.50 -6.91 1.75
C GLY A 120 0.28 -8.30 2.31
N GLY A 121 -0.81 -8.51 3.04
CA GLY A 121 -1.13 -9.77 3.67
C GLY A 121 -2.61 -9.88 3.98
N PHE A 122 -3.00 -11.03 4.49
CA PHE A 122 -4.39 -11.34 4.81
C PHE A 122 -4.46 -12.13 6.11
N GLU A 123 -5.25 -11.63 7.04
CA GLU A 123 -5.66 -12.32 8.26
C GLU A 123 -7.13 -11.96 8.56
N LYS A 124 -7.89 -12.91 9.11
CA LYS A 124 -9.34 -12.71 9.32
C LYS A 124 -9.58 -11.50 10.25
N ARG A 125 -10.40 -10.56 9.78
CA ARG A 125 -10.89 -9.37 10.53
C ARG A 125 -9.83 -8.32 10.85
N VAL A 126 -8.65 -8.39 10.24
CA VAL A 126 -7.60 -7.37 10.38
C VAL A 126 -7.02 -7.08 9.00
N THR A 127 -6.49 -5.88 8.83
CA THR A 127 -5.70 -5.54 7.66
C THR A 127 -4.23 -5.69 8.00
N THR A 128 -3.47 -6.36 7.12
CA THR A 128 -2.03 -6.54 7.27
C THR A 128 -1.31 -5.69 6.23
N TYR A 129 -0.66 -4.63 6.67
CA TYR A 129 0.15 -3.75 5.83
C TYR A 129 1.62 -4.14 5.86
N ILE A 130 2.36 -3.66 4.87
CA ILE A 130 3.82 -3.79 4.82
C ILE A 130 4.46 -2.53 5.40
N GLY A 131 5.38 -2.73 6.34
CA GLY A 131 6.25 -1.68 6.83
C GLY A 131 7.72 -2.06 6.69
N ARG A 132 8.58 -1.05 6.75
CA ARG A 132 10.03 -1.23 6.84
C ARG A 132 10.64 -0.28 7.85
N THR A 133 11.83 -0.62 8.33
CA THR A 133 12.62 0.28 9.17
C THR A 133 14.10 -0.02 9.01
N LYS A 134 14.96 0.92 9.42
CA LYS A 134 16.37 0.61 9.56
C LYS A 134 16.58 -0.06 10.92
N SER A 135 17.04 -1.29 10.91
CA SER A 135 17.41 -2.03 12.12
C SER A 135 18.68 -2.79 11.84
N PHE A 136 19.57 -2.88 12.83
CA PHE A 136 20.72 -3.78 12.69
C PHE A 136 21.54 -3.50 11.41
N ASP A 137 21.76 -2.24 11.02
CA ASP A 137 22.47 -1.84 9.79
C ASP A 137 21.89 -2.33 8.44
N GLU A 138 20.64 -2.80 8.42
CA GLU A 138 19.88 -3.07 7.20
C GLU A 138 18.52 -2.36 7.19
N LEU A 139 17.95 -2.16 6.01
CA LEU A 139 16.52 -1.90 5.88
C LEU A 139 15.77 -3.23 5.91
N THR A 140 15.00 -3.46 6.96
CA THR A 140 14.22 -4.68 7.13
C THR A 140 12.75 -4.44 6.86
N VAL A 141 12.07 -5.44 6.30
CA VAL A 141 10.65 -5.41 5.93
C VAL A 141 9.88 -6.40 6.79
N GLY A 142 8.65 -6.02 7.15
CA GLY A 142 7.77 -6.87 7.92
C GLY A 142 6.33 -6.43 7.83
N LYS A 143 5.55 -6.77 8.87
CA LYS A 143 4.11 -6.58 8.87
C LYS A 143 3.65 -5.59 9.94
N VAL A 144 2.59 -4.85 9.63
CA VAL A 144 1.85 -3.99 10.55
C VAL A 144 0.40 -4.47 10.52
N ILE A 145 -0.11 -4.98 11.64
CA ILE A 145 -1.50 -5.47 11.73
C ILE A 145 -2.37 -4.37 12.32
N CYS A 146 -3.48 -4.09 11.66
CA CYS A 146 -4.42 -3.07 12.06
C CYS A 146 -5.85 -3.63 12.16
N TRP A 147 -6.51 -3.28 13.26
CA TRP A 147 -7.95 -3.31 13.39
C TRP A 147 -8.53 -1.97 12.94
N GLU A 148 -9.86 -1.85 12.94
CA GLU A 148 -10.56 -0.60 12.62
C GLU A 148 -10.15 0.58 13.53
N THR A 149 -9.69 0.29 14.75
CA THR A 149 -9.48 1.32 15.80
C THR A 149 -8.04 1.46 16.27
N TYR A 150 -7.17 0.49 16.01
CA TYR A 150 -5.76 0.57 16.39
C TYR A 150 -4.89 -0.36 15.54
N CYS A 151 -3.59 -0.10 15.55
CA CYS A 151 -2.57 -0.96 14.96
C CYS A 151 -1.60 -1.46 16.02
N ILE A 152 -0.95 -2.58 15.77
CA ILE A 152 0.23 -3.01 16.52
C ILE A 152 1.52 -2.56 15.81
N PRO A 153 2.64 -2.46 16.52
CA PRO A 153 3.91 -2.03 15.94
C PRO A 153 4.37 -2.91 14.76
N LEU A 154 5.20 -2.33 13.89
CA LEU A 154 5.87 -3.07 12.82
C LEU A 154 6.65 -4.23 13.43
N SER A 155 6.36 -5.46 13.00
CA SER A 155 7.06 -6.67 13.39
C SER A 155 7.93 -7.17 12.24
N THR A 156 9.23 -7.29 12.47
CA THR A 156 10.24 -7.69 11.48
C THR A 156 11.12 -8.81 12.02
N VAL A 157 11.91 -9.46 11.17
CA VAL A 157 12.83 -10.54 11.57
C VAL A 157 14.25 -10.20 11.18
N GLU A 158 15.15 -10.16 12.17
CA GLU A 158 16.58 -9.89 12.00
C GLU A 158 17.38 -10.87 12.85
N GLN A 159 18.53 -11.33 12.34
CA GLN A 159 19.45 -12.20 13.11
C GLN A 159 18.77 -13.44 13.75
N GLY A 160 17.72 -13.96 13.09
CA GLY A 160 16.97 -15.13 13.58
C GLY A 160 15.99 -14.84 14.72
N GLN A 161 15.76 -13.57 15.09
CA GLN A 161 14.80 -13.13 16.10
C GLN A 161 13.80 -12.15 15.49
N TYR A 162 12.64 -12.00 16.12
CA TYR A 162 11.67 -10.99 15.71
C TYR A 162 11.83 -9.74 16.57
N HIS A 163 11.57 -8.58 15.97
CA HIS A 163 11.69 -7.28 16.60
C HIS A 163 10.45 -6.44 16.30
N THR A 164 10.07 -5.59 17.25
CA THR A 164 8.93 -4.67 17.10
C THR A 164 9.40 -3.22 17.09
N HIS A 165 8.85 -2.42 16.19
CA HIS A 165 9.28 -1.03 15.97
C HIS A 165 8.09 -0.08 16.05
N GLY A 166 8.13 0.85 17.00
CA GLY A 166 7.07 1.85 17.17
C GLY A 166 7.07 2.96 16.12
N LYS A 167 8.22 3.20 15.47
CA LYS A 167 8.43 4.16 14.38
C LYS A 167 9.02 3.42 13.18
N PHE A 168 8.46 3.67 12.00
CA PHE A 168 8.79 2.95 10.78
C PHE A 168 8.29 3.72 9.54
N GLU A 169 8.55 3.19 8.36
CA GLU A 169 7.89 3.60 7.13
C GLU A 169 6.83 2.56 6.75
N ILE A 170 5.64 3.01 6.34
CA ILE A 170 4.57 2.14 5.83
C ILE A 170 4.44 2.30 4.32
N LEU A 171 4.21 1.18 3.62
CA LEU A 171 4.08 1.19 2.18
C LEU A 171 2.70 1.69 1.76
N SER A 172 2.66 2.57 0.76
CA SER A 172 1.45 3.03 0.10
C SER A 172 1.56 2.84 -1.41
N TYR A 173 0.42 2.75 -2.08
CA TYR A 173 0.35 2.59 -3.54
C TYR A 173 -0.67 3.56 -4.15
N GLY A 174 -0.26 4.27 -5.20
CA GLY A 174 -1.11 5.23 -5.92
C GLY A 174 -0.64 5.44 -7.36
N PRO A 175 -1.35 4.91 -8.38
CA PRO A 175 -0.93 4.98 -9.78
C PRO A 175 -1.07 6.37 -10.40
N ASN A 176 -2.00 7.16 -9.86
CA ASN A 176 -2.27 8.51 -10.34
C ASN A 176 -1.60 9.52 -9.42
N GLY A 177 -0.29 9.37 -9.19
CA GLY A 177 0.48 10.17 -8.24
C GLY A 177 0.01 11.62 -8.26
N LYS A 178 -0.91 11.98 -7.36
CA LYS A 178 -1.25 13.38 -7.15
C LYS A 178 0.04 13.91 -6.55
N ALA A 179 0.78 14.68 -7.34
CA ALA A 179 1.80 15.55 -6.81
C ALA A 179 1.17 16.22 -5.60
N GLU A 180 1.70 15.95 -4.42
CA GLU A 180 1.29 16.63 -3.21
C GLU A 180 1.37 18.12 -3.56
N THR A 181 0.21 18.76 -3.60
CA THR A 181 0.16 20.20 -3.86
C THR A 181 0.85 20.81 -2.66
N ILE A 182 2.13 21.15 -2.83
CA ILE A 182 2.88 21.95 -1.87
C ILE A 182 2.06 23.23 -1.74
N THR A 183 1.24 23.32 -0.70
CA THR A 183 0.58 24.58 -0.38
C THR A 183 1.68 25.56 -0.04
N SER A 184 1.51 26.81 -0.45
CA SER A 184 2.47 27.91 -0.25
C SER A 184 2.86 28.12 1.23
N GLU A 185 2.19 27.47 2.18
CA GLU A 185 2.57 27.42 3.60
C GLU A 185 3.84 26.61 3.85
N THR A 186 4.08 25.51 3.13
CA THR A 186 5.25 24.65 3.35
C THR A 186 6.53 25.28 2.80
N LEU A 187 6.45 26.06 1.71
CA LEU A 187 7.59 26.80 1.15
C LEU A 187 7.99 28.01 2.03
N ARG A 188 7.03 28.60 2.75
CA ARG A 188 7.32 29.69 3.70
C ARG A 188 8.06 29.18 4.94
N LYS A 189 7.73 27.98 5.42
CA LYS A 189 8.33 27.42 6.64
C LYS A 189 9.81 27.02 6.50
N SER A 190 10.32 26.84 5.28
CA SER A 190 11.73 26.50 5.03
C SER A 190 12.66 27.70 4.85
N THR A 191 12.16 28.94 4.88
CA THR A 191 12.95 30.14 4.55
C THR A 191 12.97 31.19 5.68
N GLU A 192 12.53 30.83 6.89
CA GLU A 192 12.60 31.72 8.05
C GLU A 192 13.82 31.41 8.91
N THR A 193 14.79 32.32 8.87
CA THR A 193 15.91 32.42 9.81
C THR A 193 15.37 32.59 11.24
N PRO A 194 15.89 31.89 12.27
CA PRO A 194 15.33 31.98 13.61
C PRO A 194 15.48 33.39 14.16
N THR A 195 14.33 34.01 14.47
CA THR A 195 14.26 35.32 15.12
C THR A 195 14.60 35.15 16.60
N PRO A 196 15.45 36.00 17.21
CA PRO A 196 15.80 35.93 18.62
C PRO A 196 14.57 36.02 19.53
N LEU A 197 14.52 35.17 20.56
CA LEU A 197 13.41 35.08 21.50
C LEU A 197 13.28 36.36 22.35
N GLU A 198 12.18 37.09 22.17
CA GLU A 198 11.73 38.08 23.15
C GLU A 198 10.94 37.44 24.30
N PRO A 199 10.97 38.03 25.51
CA PRO A 199 10.44 37.40 26.71
C PRO A 199 8.91 37.29 26.71
N VAL A 200 8.44 36.13 27.15
CA VAL A 200 7.03 35.74 27.23
C VAL A 200 6.29 36.57 28.28
N GLY A 201 5.39 37.44 27.82
CA GLY A 201 4.36 38.08 28.65
C GLY A 201 3.17 37.14 28.93
N PRO A 202 2.37 37.42 29.97
CA PRO A 202 1.36 36.49 30.46
C PRO A 202 0.21 36.27 29.45
N VAL A 203 -0.21 35.01 29.36
CA VAL A 203 -1.26 34.51 28.47
C VAL A 203 -2.63 34.82 29.08
N GLU A 204 -3.45 35.63 28.38
CA GLU A 204 -4.90 35.70 28.64
C GLU A 204 -5.63 34.72 27.71
N GLU A 205 -6.32 33.74 28.30
CA GLU A 205 -7.20 32.80 27.59
C GLU A 205 -8.53 33.48 27.24
N SER A 206 -8.87 33.54 25.96
CA SER A 206 -10.25 33.78 25.52
C SER A 206 -10.73 32.60 24.66
N PHE A 207 -11.75 31.94 25.18
CA PHE A 207 -12.36 30.73 24.63
C PHE A 207 -13.39 31.13 23.57
N VAL A 208 -13.12 30.84 22.29
CA VAL A 208 -14.10 31.02 21.20
C VAL A 208 -14.69 29.67 20.83
N VAL A 209 -15.88 29.41 21.35
CA VAL A 209 -16.76 28.32 20.90
C VAL A 209 -17.35 28.71 19.55
N THR A 210 -16.99 27.99 18.48
CA THR A 210 -17.76 28.03 17.23
C THR A 210 -18.41 26.67 16.97
N ARG A 211 -19.75 26.63 17.14
CA ARG A 211 -20.59 25.54 16.66
C ARG A 211 -20.66 25.61 15.13
N ARG A 212 -20.36 24.52 14.43
CA ARG A 212 -20.80 24.34 13.05
C ARG A 212 -21.83 23.22 12.98
N SER A 213 -22.97 23.57 12.41
CA SER A 213 -24.12 22.73 12.12
C SER A 213 -23.82 21.72 11.03
N VAL A 214 -24.22 20.47 11.26
CA VAL A 214 -24.27 19.39 10.27
C VAL A 214 -25.55 19.56 9.44
N SER A 215 -25.45 19.40 8.11
CA SER A 215 -26.61 19.19 7.24
C SER A 215 -26.49 17.81 6.56
N PRO A 216 -27.57 16.99 6.55
CA PRO A 216 -27.53 15.66 5.93
C PRO A 216 -28.20 15.63 4.55
N GLY A 217 -27.66 14.78 3.67
CA GLY A 217 -28.41 14.19 2.57
C GLY A 217 -28.03 14.72 1.19
N TRP A 218 -27.47 13.81 0.37
CA TRP A 218 -27.82 13.55 -1.04
C TRP A 218 -26.87 12.46 -1.58
N TYR A 219 -26.99 11.22 -1.08
CA TYR A 219 -26.36 10.04 -1.69
C TYR A 219 -27.21 8.79 -1.45
N VAL A 220 -28.43 8.79 -1.98
CA VAL A 220 -29.18 7.55 -2.24
C VAL A 220 -29.96 7.86 -3.50
N PHE A 221 -29.55 7.33 -4.66
CA PHE A 221 -30.35 7.06 -5.88
C PHE A 221 -29.51 6.84 -7.15
N LEU A 222 -28.16 6.93 -7.11
CA LEU A 222 -27.33 6.71 -8.31
C LEU A 222 -26.55 5.37 -8.37
N VAL A 223 -26.69 4.48 -7.37
CA VAL A 223 -25.87 3.24 -7.28
C VAL A 223 -26.64 1.97 -7.64
N ILE A 224 -27.96 2.03 -7.83
CA ILE A 224 -28.78 0.83 -8.12
C ILE A 224 -28.93 0.57 -9.63
N GLY A 225 -28.71 1.58 -10.48
CA GLY A 225 -28.87 1.46 -11.94
C GLY A 225 -27.68 0.85 -12.70
N THR A 226 -26.46 0.96 -12.18
CA THR A 226 -25.24 0.47 -12.86
C THR A 226 -24.91 -0.99 -12.52
N ALA A 227 -25.34 -1.49 -11.36
CA ALA A 227 -25.13 -2.88 -10.96
C ALA A 227 -25.98 -3.88 -11.79
N ILE A 228 -27.19 -3.49 -12.20
CA ILE A 228 -28.09 -4.36 -12.98
C ILE A 228 -27.59 -4.55 -14.42
N LEU A 229 -26.92 -3.53 -15.00
CA LEU A 229 -26.37 -3.61 -16.35
C LEU A 229 -25.13 -4.52 -16.43
N ILE A 230 -24.29 -4.53 -15.38
CA ILE A 230 -23.08 -5.37 -15.31
C ILE A 230 -23.45 -6.85 -15.16
N VAL A 231 -24.45 -7.18 -14.35
CA VAL A 231 -24.90 -8.58 -14.19
C VAL A 231 -25.56 -9.11 -15.48
N ALA A 232 -26.30 -8.28 -16.21
CA ALA A 232 -26.89 -8.68 -17.49
C ALA A 232 -25.84 -8.99 -18.57
N VAL A 233 -24.75 -8.21 -18.63
CA VAL A 233 -23.65 -8.42 -19.58
C VAL A 233 -22.85 -9.70 -19.24
N ILE A 234 -22.63 -9.99 -17.95
CA ILE A 234 -21.92 -11.22 -17.53
C ILE A 234 -22.72 -12.49 -17.84
N ILE A 235 -24.05 -12.45 -17.73
CA ILE A 235 -24.92 -13.60 -18.02
C ILE A 235 -24.99 -13.88 -19.54
N LEU A 236 -24.94 -12.85 -20.38
CA LEU A 236 -25.00 -12.98 -21.84
C LEU A 236 -23.70 -13.53 -22.46
N VAL A 237 -22.54 -13.29 -21.85
CA VAL A 237 -21.23 -13.77 -22.36
C VAL A 237 -20.99 -15.26 -22.07
N ARG A 238 -21.70 -15.87 -21.11
CA ARG A 238 -21.53 -17.30 -20.76
C ARG A 238 -22.41 -18.28 -21.56
N ARG A 239 -23.02 -17.85 -22.66
CA ARG A 239 -23.90 -18.71 -23.50
C ARG A 239 -23.55 -18.74 -24.99
N CYS A 240 -22.32 -18.43 -25.36
CA CYS A 240 -21.75 -18.76 -26.66
C CYS A 240 -20.56 -19.70 -26.49
#